data_AF-A0AAV7T774-F1
#
_entry.id   AF-A0AAV7T774-F1
#
_cell.length_a   1.000
_cell.length_b   1.000
_cell.length_c   1.000
_cell.angle_alpha   90.00
_cell.angle_beta   90.00
_cell.angle_gamma   90.00
#
_symmetry.space_group_name_H-M   'P 1'
#
loop_
_entity.id
_entity.type
_entity.pdbx_description
1 polymer ?
#
loop_
_entity_poly.entity_id
_entity_poly.type
_entity_poly.pdbx_seq_one_letter_code
_entity_poly.pdbx_strand_id
1 'polypeptide(L)'
;MATFVSELEAAKKSLSEALGDNVKQYWANLKLWFKQKISKEEFDLEARRLLTQDNVHSHNDFLLAILTRCQILVSAPEGTGTLNSTTKPGKPKGKKKFSSVRQKFDHRFQPQNPLSSAQQFVVKDPQEDDDLKLCSHTMMLPTRGQLEGRMIVTAYENGLDNVTEESVSIVIYALEKHMKDILSSVISRRRAYRLRDGHFKYAFGSNVNPQPYLKNSILAYNNFIESPAMGISPPAGPNPSSNLHPDEAEQQAALLLACSGDILPASLPPVNMYDLLEALQVNREVIPSHTVYALNIERMLAKLWHPGHGELQQDEIHRQRLALKDGLLLC
;
A
#
# COMPACT_ATOMS: atom_id res chain seq x y z
N MET A 1 -4.45 22.22 -17.26
CA MET A 1 -3.63 21.01 -17.56
C MET A 1 -3.16 20.95 -19.01
N ALA A 2 -4.01 21.20 -20.02
CA ALA A 2 -3.60 21.09 -21.44
C ALA A 2 -2.44 22.02 -21.87
N THR A 3 -2.34 23.22 -21.31
CA THR A 3 -1.28 24.19 -21.64
C THR A 3 0.12 23.74 -21.21
N PHE A 4 0.26 23.09 -20.05
CA PHE A 4 1.56 22.65 -19.53
C PHE A 4 2.06 21.33 -20.15
N VAL A 5 1.12 20.46 -20.57
CA VAL A 5 1.46 19.30 -21.44
C VAL A 5 2.05 19.81 -22.75
N SER A 6 1.49 20.89 -23.30
CA SER A 6 1.99 21.54 -24.50
C SER A 6 3.39 22.14 -24.32
N GLU A 7 3.72 22.68 -23.14
CA GLU A 7 5.03 23.29 -22.86
C GLU A 7 6.16 22.26 -22.73
N LEU A 8 5.90 21.11 -22.08
CA LEU A 8 6.90 20.03 -21.98
C LEU A 8 7.21 19.43 -23.36
N GLU A 9 6.19 19.19 -24.17
CA GLU A 9 6.38 18.68 -25.54
C GLU A 9 7.11 19.70 -26.43
N ALA A 10 6.82 21.00 -26.27
CA ALA A 10 7.54 22.07 -26.96
C ALA A 10 9.02 22.13 -26.55
N ALA A 11 9.33 22.05 -25.26
CA ALA A 11 10.70 22.04 -24.75
C ALA A 11 11.47 20.80 -25.23
N LYS A 12 10.84 19.63 -25.22
CA LYS A 12 11.42 18.39 -25.75
C LYS A 12 11.74 18.49 -27.24
N LYS A 13 10.83 19.07 -28.03
CA LYS A 13 11.03 19.28 -29.47
C LYS A 13 12.19 20.24 -29.73
N SER A 14 12.21 21.40 -29.05
CA SER A 14 13.28 22.39 -29.18
C SER A 14 14.65 21.82 -28.79
N LEU A 15 14.72 21.05 -27.69
CA LEU A 15 15.94 20.36 -27.29
C LEU A 15 16.39 19.30 -28.32
N SER A 16 15.44 18.55 -28.90
CA SER A 16 15.75 17.54 -29.92
C SER A 16 16.31 18.17 -31.20
N GLU A 17 15.76 19.32 -31.60
CA GLU A 17 16.27 20.11 -32.73
C GLU A 17 17.67 20.67 -32.43
N ALA A 18 17.89 21.17 -31.20
CA ALA A 18 19.18 21.69 -30.76
C ALA A 18 20.30 20.64 -30.68
N LEU A 19 19.94 19.39 -30.35
CA LEU A 19 20.87 18.26 -30.22
C LEU A 19 21.22 17.62 -31.57
N GLY A 20 20.34 17.68 -32.57
CA GLY A 20 20.56 17.06 -33.87
C GLY A 20 20.95 15.57 -33.77
N ASP A 21 22.09 15.20 -34.35
CA ASP A 21 22.58 13.81 -34.36
C ASP A 21 22.93 13.27 -32.96
N ASN A 22 23.22 14.16 -32.00
CA ASN A 22 23.58 13.80 -30.62
C ASN A 22 22.37 13.42 -29.74
N VAL A 23 21.14 13.51 -30.28
CA VAL A 23 19.89 13.21 -29.59
C VAL A 23 19.92 11.87 -28.86
N LYS A 24 20.43 10.81 -29.51
CA LYS A 24 20.44 9.46 -28.93
C LYS A 24 21.34 9.38 -27.70
N GLN A 25 22.50 10.02 -27.75
CA GLN A 25 23.46 10.03 -26.65
C GLN A 25 22.93 10.83 -25.46
N TYR A 26 22.31 11.99 -25.73
CA TYR A 26 21.69 12.79 -24.69
C TYR A 26 20.61 12.03 -23.92
N TRP A 27 19.69 11.34 -24.63
CA TRP A 27 18.64 10.54 -23.98
C TRP A 27 19.20 9.34 -23.21
N ALA A 28 20.30 8.74 -23.67
CA ALA A 28 21.00 7.71 -22.92
C ALA A 28 21.59 8.25 -21.61
N ASN A 29 22.18 9.44 -21.62
CA ASN A 29 22.72 10.08 -20.42
C ASN A 29 21.61 10.51 -19.45
N LEU A 30 20.50 11.04 -19.97
CA LEU A 30 19.32 11.34 -19.15
C LEU A 30 18.82 10.06 -18.44
N LYS A 31 18.82 8.92 -19.14
CA LYS A 31 18.46 7.61 -18.57
C LYS A 31 19.42 7.16 -17.48
N LEU A 32 20.73 7.40 -17.64
CA LEU A 32 21.73 7.10 -16.61
C LEU A 32 21.53 7.98 -15.37
N TRP A 33 21.26 9.27 -15.57
CA TRP A 33 21.01 10.22 -14.48
C TRP A 33 19.75 9.86 -13.68
N PHE A 34 18.64 9.55 -14.34
CA PHE A 34 17.42 9.09 -13.65
C PHE A 34 17.61 7.77 -12.90
N LYS A 35 18.53 6.90 -13.36
CA LYS A 35 18.91 5.66 -12.67
C LYS A 35 19.95 5.85 -11.57
N GLN A 36 20.32 7.09 -11.26
CA GLN A 36 21.37 7.45 -10.31
C GLN A 36 22.72 6.79 -10.63
N LYS A 37 22.97 6.46 -11.90
CA LYS A 37 24.25 5.91 -12.36
C LYS A 37 25.31 6.98 -12.62
N ILE A 38 24.84 8.20 -12.86
CA ILE A 38 25.66 9.42 -12.97
C ILE A 38 25.00 10.53 -12.15
N SER A 39 25.81 11.44 -11.62
CA SER A 39 25.32 12.59 -10.86
C SER A 39 24.68 13.66 -11.77
N LYS A 40 24.02 14.65 -11.16
CA LYS A 40 23.49 15.80 -11.91
C LYS A 40 24.62 16.57 -12.59
N GLU A 41 25.74 16.77 -11.91
CA GLU A 41 26.91 17.48 -12.42
C GLU A 41 27.51 16.76 -13.63
N GLU A 42 27.61 15.43 -13.56
CA GLU A 42 28.08 14.59 -14.65
C GLU A 42 27.14 14.66 -15.87
N PHE A 43 25.83 14.65 -15.63
CA PHE A 43 24.84 14.80 -16.68
C PHE A 43 24.87 16.19 -17.33
N ASP A 44 24.92 17.27 -16.53
CA ASP A 44 25.01 18.65 -17.01
C ASP A 44 26.30 18.88 -17.81
N LEU A 45 27.42 18.26 -17.41
CA LEU A 45 28.68 18.31 -18.14
C LEU A 45 28.55 17.65 -19.52
N GLU A 46 27.96 16.47 -19.57
CA GLU A 46 27.80 15.75 -20.83
C GLU A 46 26.78 16.44 -21.75
N ALA A 47 25.70 17.01 -21.21
CA ALA A 47 24.77 17.85 -21.96
C ALA A 47 25.48 19.05 -22.62
N ARG A 48 26.40 19.71 -21.91
CA ARG A 48 27.23 20.80 -22.45
C ARG A 48 28.23 20.35 -23.52
N ARG A 49 28.61 19.06 -23.57
CA ARG A 49 29.43 18.52 -24.66
C ARG A 49 28.61 18.24 -25.92
N LEU A 50 27.35 17.86 -25.75
CA LEU A 50 26.47 17.48 -26.85
C LEU A 50 25.76 18.69 -27.50
N LEU A 51 25.62 19.79 -26.76
CA LEU A 51 24.99 21.04 -27.18
C LEU A 51 26.03 22.12 -27.47
N THR A 52 25.74 23.00 -28.42
CA THR A 52 26.51 24.23 -28.63
C THR A 52 26.20 25.23 -27.53
N GLN A 53 27.14 26.14 -27.25
CA GLN A 53 27.01 27.13 -26.17
C GLN A 53 25.76 28.01 -26.31
N ASP A 54 25.32 28.27 -27.55
CA ASP A 54 24.10 29.02 -27.84
C ASP A 54 22.83 28.25 -27.49
N ASN A 55 22.86 26.91 -27.48
CA ASN A 55 21.70 26.04 -27.32
C ASN A 55 21.66 25.26 -25.98
N VAL A 56 22.66 25.44 -25.10
CA VAL A 56 22.69 24.79 -23.77
C VAL A 56 21.46 25.15 -22.93
N HIS A 57 20.86 26.33 -23.14
CA HIS A 57 19.65 26.75 -22.45
C HIS A 57 18.47 25.79 -22.67
N SER A 58 18.36 25.14 -23.85
CA SER A 58 17.28 24.21 -24.16
C SER A 58 17.30 22.96 -23.25
N HIS A 59 18.47 22.56 -22.73
CA HIS A 59 18.57 21.51 -21.72
C HIS A 59 17.96 21.95 -20.39
N ASN A 60 18.26 23.18 -19.95
CA ASN A 60 17.71 23.74 -18.71
C ASN A 60 16.20 23.95 -18.81
N ASP A 61 15.71 24.45 -19.95
CA ASP A 61 14.28 24.66 -20.20
C ASP A 61 13.52 23.33 -20.15
N PHE A 62 14.09 22.27 -20.72
CA PHE A 62 13.51 20.93 -20.66
C PHE A 62 13.46 20.37 -19.23
N LEU A 63 14.55 20.50 -18.45
CA LEU A 63 14.55 20.07 -17.04
C LEU A 63 13.55 20.86 -16.20
N LEU A 64 13.44 22.16 -16.41
CA LEU A 64 12.48 23.01 -15.71
C LEU A 64 11.03 22.64 -16.06
N ALA A 65 10.75 22.31 -17.33
CA ALA A 65 9.45 21.83 -17.76
C ALA A 65 9.07 20.50 -17.09
N ILE A 66 10.03 19.58 -16.92
CA ILE A 66 9.81 18.33 -16.16
C ILE A 66 9.46 18.64 -14.70
N LEU A 67 10.29 19.43 -14.01
CA LEU A 67 10.09 19.75 -12.60
C LEU A 67 8.76 20.47 -12.34
N THR A 68 8.41 21.41 -13.21
CA THR A 68 7.14 22.17 -13.13
C THR A 68 5.94 21.23 -13.26
N ARG A 69 6.02 20.25 -14.16
CA ARG A 69 4.97 19.24 -14.31
C ARG A 69 4.83 18.36 -13.08
N CYS A 70 5.94 17.90 -12.49
CA CYS A 70 5.94 17.14 -11.25
C CYS A 70 5.31 17.93 -10.10
N GLN A 71 5.63 19.23 -9.96
CA GLN A 71 5.14 20.06 -8.87
C GLN A 71 3.63 20.36 -8.96
N ILE A 72 3.10 20.54 -10.17
CA ILE A 72 1.65 20.72 -10.40
C ILE A 72 0.87 19.46 -10.03
N LEU A 73 1.41 18.28 -10.36
CA LEU A 73 0.78 17.01 -10.03
C LEU A 73 0.70 16.79 -8.51
N VAL A 74 1.74 17.20 -7.77
CA VAL A 74 1.76 17.13 -6.29
C VAL A 74 0.85 18.18 -5.64
N SER A 75 0.61 19.33 -6.30
CA SER A 75 -0.13 20.46 -5.72
C SER A 75 -1.63 20.51 -6.08
N ALA A 76 -2.15 19.57 -6.87
CA ALA A 76 -3.55 19.54 -7.25
C ALA A 76 -4.43 19.04 -6.09
N PRO A 77 -5.39 19.85 -5.58
CA PRO A 77 -6.28 19.41 -4.51
C PRO A 77 -7.28 18.38 -5.02
N GLU A 78 -7.36 17.21 -4.37
CA GLU A 78 -8.36 16.20 -4.64
C GLU A 78 -9.77 16.72 -4.31
N GLY A 79 -10.64 16.76 -5.32
CA GLY A 79 -12.10 16.86 -5.18
C GLY A 79 -12.73 15.99 -6.27
N THR A 80 -13.73 15.15 -6.05
CA THR A 80 -14.94 15.29 -5.21
C THR A 80 -15.65 13.93 -5.09
N GLY A 81 -16.39 13.70 -4.00
CA GLY A 81 -17.35 12.60 -3.86
C GLY A 81 -18.39 12.91 -2.77
N THR A 82 -19.61 13.23 -3.20
CA THR A 82 -20.76 13.77 -2.43
C THR A 82 -21.60 12.66 -1.77
N LEU A 83 -22.25 12.93 -0.62
CA LEU A 83 -23.69 12.64 -0.34
C LEU A 83 -24.16 13.19 1.04
N ASN A 84 -24.96 14.26 0.97
CA ASN A 84 -26.12 14.72 1.77
C ASN A 84 -26.28 14.39 3.28
N SER A 85 -26.40 15.45 4.11
CA SER A 85 -27.55 15.59 5.04
C SER A 85 -27.81 17.07 5.38
N THR A 86 -29.09 17.39 5.55
CA THR A 86 -29.73 18.71 5.74
C THR A 86 -29.49 19.32 7.13
N THR A 87 -29.13 20.62 7.22
CA THR A 87 -29.73 21.61 8.14
C THR A 87 -29.20 23.05 7.96
N LYS A 88 -30.14 23.98 7.70
CA LYS A 88 -30.24 25.44 7.99
C LYS A 88 -29.21 26.46 7.46
N PRO A 89 -29.64 27.72 7.14
CA PRO A 89 -28.85 28.68 6.38
C PRO A 89 -28.18 29.76 7.26
N GLY A 90 -26.92 30.12 6.92
CA GLY A 90 -26.18 31.23 7.54
C GLY A 90 -25.18 31.88 6.56
N LYS A 91 -25.44 33.16 6.23
CA LYS A 91 -24.66 34.22 5.54
C LYS A 91 -23.34 33.90 4.79
N PRO A 92 -23.15 34.40 3.55
CA PRO A 92 -21.92 34.21 2.78
C PRO A 92 -20.85 35.27 3.12
N LYS A 93 -19.58 34.86 3.23
CA LYS A 93 -18.42 35.75 3.34
C LYS A 93 -17.40 35.43 2.24
N GLY A 94 -17.22 36.38 1.31
CA GLY A 94 -15.99 36.59 0.53
C GLY A 94 -15.74 35.72 -0.71
N LYS A 95 -16.25 36.15 -1.88
CA LYS A 95 -15.74 35.71 -3.19
C LYS A 95 -14.36 36.34 -3.44
N LYS A 96 -13.26 35.57 -3.34
CA LYS A 96 -12.00 35.93 -4.01
C LYS A 96 -12.05 35.41 -5.45
N LYS A 97 -12.23 36.33 -6.40
CA LYS A 97 -12.08 36.05 -7.83
C LYS A 97 -10.59 35.78 -8.10
N PHE A 98 -10.24 34.59 -8.58
CA PHE A 98 -8.93 34.37 -9.18
C PHE A 98 -8.92 35.02 -10.56
N SER A 99 -8.04 36.01 -10.75
CA SER A 99 -7.82 36.64 -12.04
C SER A 99 -7.04 35.68 -12.95
N SER A 100 -7.62 35.35 -14.09
CA SER A 100 -6.91 34.77 -15.22
C SER A 100 -5.95 35.84 -15.77
N VAL A 101 -4.69 35.81 -15.34
CA VAL A 101 -3.63 36.64 -15.94
C VAL A 101 -2.76 35.74 -16.81
N ARG A 102 -3.06 35.80 -18.11
CA ARG A 102 -2.21 35.34 -19.20
C ARG A 102 -0.92 36.18 -19.17
N GLN A 103 0.12 35.72 -18.48
CA GLN A 103 1.40 36.43 -18.43
C GLN A 103 2.21 36.13 -19.70
N LYS A 104 2.19 37.10 -20.62
CA LYS A 104 3.21 37.23 -21.67
C LYS A 104 4.47 37.79 -21.03
N PHE A 105 5.61 37.13 -21.26
CA PHE A 105 6.92 37.42 -20.65
C PHE A 105 7.68 38.52 -21.40
N ASP A 106 7.07 39.68 -21.60
CA ASP A 106 7.78 40.85 -22.09
C ASP A 106 7.92 41.86 -20.94
N HIS A 107 9.17 42.02 -20.48
CA HIS A 107 9.71 43.09 -19.63
C HIS A 107 9.54 42.97 -18.09
N ARG A 108 10.65 42.59 -17.41
CA ARG A 108 11.54 43.53 -16.67
C ARG A 108 12.49 42.75 -15.75
N PHE A 109 13.77 42.70 -16.09
CA PHE A 109 14.81 42.58 -15.08
C PHE A 109 14.77 43.88 -14.27
N GLN A 110 14.32 43.81 -13.02
CA GLN A 110 14.49 44.87 -12.04
C GLN A 110 15.60 44.45 -11.08
N PRO A 111 16.61 45.30 -10.82
CA PRO A 111 17.60 45.03 -9.80
C PRO A 111 16.90 44.88 -8.45
N GLN A 112 16.83 43.65 -7.94
CA GLN A 112 16.43 43.38 -6.56
C GLN A 112 17.67 43.40 -5.68
N ASN A 113 17.52 43.93 -4.46
CA ASN A 113 18.56 43.87 -3.45
C ASN A 113 18.75 42.39 -3.03
N PRO A 114 19.96 41.81 -3.17
CA PRO A 114 20.18 40.39 -2.89
C PRO A 114 19.94 40.01 -1.42
N LEU A 115 19.94 40.98 -0.50
CA LEU A 115 19.69 40.73 0.93
C LEU A 115 18.20 40.72 1.30
N SER A 116 17.31 41.29 0.47
CA SER A 116 15.86 41.21 0.73
C SER A 116 15.27 39.83 0.44
N SER A 117 16.00 38.99 -0.30
CA SER A 117 15.61 37.61 -0.63
C SER A 117 16.45 36.57 0.12
N ALA A 118 17.43 37.00 0.92
CA ALA A 118 18.22 36.11 1.74
C ALA A 118 17.31 35.52 2.83
N GLN A 119 17.04 34.21 2.73
CA GLN A 119 16.37 33.49 3.81
C GLN A 119 17.18 33.70 5.09
N GLN A 120 16.52 34.18 6.15
CA GLN A 120 17.09 34.05 7.49
C GLN A 120 17.43 32.57 7.67
N PHE A 121 18.70 32.30 7.98
CA PHE A 121 19.18 30.97 8.33
C PHE A 121 18.44 30.51 9.58
N VAL A 122 17.25 29.97 9.40
CA VAL A 122 16.74 28.93 10.27
C VAL A 122 17.54 27.71 9.86
N VAL A 123 18.29 27.14 10.80
CA VAL A 123 18.77 25.77 10.68
C VAL A 123 17.51 24.91 10.56
N LYS A 124 17.01 24.76 9.33
CA LYS A 124 16.17 23.63 8.99
C LYS A 124 17.11 22.45 9.15
N ASP A 125 16.74 21.54 10.04
CA ASP A 125 17.26 20.18 10.00
C ASP A 125 17.34 19.74 8.53
N PRO A 126 18.44 19.08 8.11
CA PRO A 126 18.63 18.70 6.73
C PRO A 126 17.33 18.10 6.24
N GLN A 127 16.73 18.79 5.27
CA GLN A 127 15.53 18.39 4.61
C GLN A 127 15.74 16.92 4.28
N GLU A 128 15.05 16.02 4.99
CA GLU A 128 15.09 14.59 4.67
C GLU A 128 14.84 14.54 3.18
N ASP A 129 15.82 14.06 2.42
CA ASP A 129 15.65 13.84 1.01
C ASP A 129 14.30 13.17 0.83
N ASP A 130 13.51 13.67 -0.12
CA ASP A 130 12.18 13.16 -0.47
C ASP A 130 12.37 11.81 -1.21
N ASP A 131 13.20 10.95 -0.63
CA ASP A 131 13.45 9.59 -1.01
C ASP A 131 12.10 8.90 -1.05
N LEU A 132 11.84 8.19 -2.15
CA LEU A 132 10.68 7.31 -2.30
C LEU A 132 10.68 6.29 -1.13
N LYS A 133 10.06 6.64 -0.01
CA LYS A 133 10.00 5.79 1.18
C LYS A 133 9.23 4.52 0.81
N LEU A 134 9.94 3.38 0.80
CA LEU A 134 9.32 2.09 0.54
C LEU A 134 8.34 1.75 1.68
N CYS A 135 7.32 0.95 1.38
CA CYS A 135 6.34 0.48 2.36
C CYS A 135 6.97 -0.19 3.58
N SER A 136 8.18 -0.75 3.44
CA SER A 136 8.95 -1.34 4.54
C SER A 136 9.46 -0.32 5.56
N HIS A 137 9.63 0.95 5.17
CA HIS A 137 10.04 2.03 6.08
C HIS A 137 8.83 2.72 6.71
N THR A 138 7.77 2.95 5.93
CA THR A 138 6.56 3.61 6.43
C THR A 138 5.67 2.67 7.24
N MET A 139 5.84 1.35 7.10
CA MET A 139 4.97 0.32 7.67
C MET A 139 3.50 0.48 7.23
N MET A 140 3.28 1.15 6.10
CA MET A 140 1.97 1.46 5.54
C MET A 140 1.90 0.95 4.11
N LEU A 141 0.71 0.49 3.70
CA LEU A 141 0.43 0.21 2.29
C LEU A 141 0.56 1.51 1.47
N PRO A 142 0.98 1.43 0.19
CA PRO A 142 1.18 2.60 -0.62
C PRO A 142 -0.16 3.31 -0.88
N THR A 143 -0.15 4.64 -0.89
CA THR A 143 -1.31 5.41 -1.35
C THR A 143 -1.50 5.23 -2.86
N ARG A 144 -2.69 5.60 -3.36
CA ARG A 144 -2.98 5.55 -4.80
C ARG A 144 -1.93 6.27 -5.64
N GLY A 145 -1.61 7.53 -5.29
CA GLY A 145 -0.62 8.32 -6.02
C GLY A 145 0.80 7.74 -5.93
N GLN A 146 1.19 7.17 -4.77
CA GLN A 146 2.49 6.50 -4.63
C GLN A 146 2.59 5.27 -5.53
N LEU A 147 1.53 4.47 -5.61
CA LEU A 147 1.49 3.29 -6.47
C LEU A 147 1.43 3.68 -7.95
N GLU A 148 0.58 4.63 -8.31
CA GLU A 148 0.44 5.14 -9.67
C GLU A 148 1.77 5.69 -10.20
N GLY A 149 2.46 6.53 -9.42
CA GLY A 149 3.78 7.04 -9.79
C GLY A 149 4.78 5.92 -10.06
N ARG A 150 4.79 4.88 -9.21
CA ARG A 150 5.65 3.69 -9.40
C ARG A 150 5.26 2.88 -10.63
N MET A 151 3.97 2.71 -10.88
CA MET A 151 3.47 2.00 -12.06
C MET A 151 3.82 2.75 -13.34
N ILE A 152 3.69 4.08 -13.37
CA ILE A 152 4.07 4.92 -14.51
C ILE A 152 5.56 4.80 -14.81
N VAL A 153 6.41 4.93 -13.78
CA VAL A 153 7.86 4.75 -13.94
C VAL A 153 8.17 3.36 -14.49
N THR A 154 7.54 2.31 -13.95
CA THR A 154 7.72 0.92 -14.43
C THR A 154 7.25 0.76 -15.88
N ALA A 155 6.12 1.36 -16.25
CA ALA A 155 5.59 1.32 -17.63
C ALA A 155 6.60 1.96 -18.60
N TYR A 156 7.14 3.13 -18.26
CA TYR A 156 8.12 3.84 -19.08
C TYR A 156 9.42 3.04 -19.21
N GLU A 157 9.87 2.37 -18.15
CA GLU A 157 11.04 1.48 -18.19
C GLU A 157 10.87 0.30 -19.15
N ASN A 158 9.63 -0.17 -19.31
CA ASN A 158 9.25 -1.25 -20.22
C ASN A 158 8.82 -0.74 -21.62
N GLY A 159 8.95 0.55 -21.90
CA GLY A 159 8.61 1.14 -23.21
C GLY A 159 7.12 1.34 -23.46
N LEU A 160 6.30 1.39 -22.41
CA LEU A 160 4.88 1.72 -22.47
C LEU A 160 4.66 3.21 -22.19
N ASP A 161 3.61 3.79 -22.77
CA ASP A 161 3.40 5.25 -22.76
C ASP A 161 2.62 5.78 -21.56
N ASN A 162 1.76 4.98 -20.92
CA ASN A 162 1.00 5.42 -19.75
C ASN A 162 0.42 4.23 -18.97
N VAL A 163 -0.10 4.52 -17.78
CA VAL A 163 -0.89 3.61 -16.94
C VAL A 163 -2.31 4.14 -16.83
N THR A 164 -3.30 3.26 -17.01
CA THR A 164 -4.71 3.65 -16.83
C THR A 164 -5.10 3.65 -15.36
N GLU A 165 -6.07 4.50 -15.02
CA GLU A 165 -6.57 4.64 -13.65
C GLU A 165 -7.12 3.31 -13.09
N GLU A 166 -7.79 2.52 -13.93
CA GLU A 166 -8.32 1.20 -13.58
C GLU A 166 -7.22 0.21 -13.24
N SER A 167 -6.09 0.28 -13.95
CA SER A 167 -4.94 -0.60 -13.68
C SER A 167 -4.41 -0.35 -12.26
N VAL A 168 -4.30 0.91 -11.86
CA VAL A 168 -3.89 1.28 -10.49
C VAL A 168 -4.88 0.72 -9.47
N SER A 169 -6.19 0.93 -9.70
CA SER A 169 -7.23 0.42 -8.81
C SER A 169 -7.20 -1.11 -8.64
N ILE A 170 -6.98 -1.86 -9.72
CA ILE A 170 -6.88 -3.32 -9.68
C ILE A 170 -5.68 -3.76 -8.86
N VAL A 171 -4.53 -3.10 -9.00
CA VAL A 171 -3.33 -3.45 -8.23
C VAL A 171 -3.51 -3.14 -6.75
N ILE A 172 -4.15 -2.02 -6.39
CA ILE A 172 -4.50 -1.72 -4.99
C ILE A 172 -5.38 -2.82 -4.41
N TYR A 173 -6.44 -3.19 -5.13
CA TYR A 173 -7.35 -4.25 -4.69
C TYR A 173 -6.64 -5.60 -4.53
N ALA A 174 -5.78 -5.96 -5.50
CA ALA A 174 -4.99 -7.18 -5.45
C ALA A 174 -4.03 -7.18 -4.24
N LEU A 175 -3.39 -6.04 -3.94
CA LEU A 175 -2.52 -5.89 -2.79
C LEU A 175 -3.29 -6.08 -1.48
N GLU A 176 -4.42 -5.40 -1.31
CA GLU A 176 -5.27 -5.57 -0.12
C GLU A 176 -5.74 -7.01 0.05
N LYS A 177 -6.18 -7.63 -1.05
CA LYS A 177 -6.65 -9.02 -1.05
C LYS A 177 -5.52 -9.97 -0.65
N HIS A 178 -4.33 -9.80 -1.22
CA HIS A 178 -3.17 -10.61 -0.90
C HIS A 178 -2.75 -10.46 0.57
N MET A 179 -2.76 -9.24 1.12
CA MET A 179 -2.49 -9.02 2.55
C MET A 179 -3.54 -9.70 3.45
N LYS A 180 -4.83 -9.61 3.07
CA LYS A 180 -5.93 -10.29 3.79
C LYS A 180 -5.77 -11.81 3.73
N ASP A 181 -5.28 -12.38 2.63
CA ASP A 181 -5.07 -13.82 2.48
C ASP A 181 -3.88 -14.32 3.34
N ILE A 182 -2.80 -13.54 3.46
CA ILE A 182 -1.70 -13.81 4.40
C ILE A 182 -2.21 -13.78 5.84
N LEU A 183 -2.89 -12.71 6.25
CA LEU A 183 -3.44 -12.59 7.60
C LEU A 183 -4.44 -13.70 7.91
N SER A 184 -5.34 -14.01 6.96
CA SER A 184 -6.31 -15.09 7.10
C SER A 184 -5.62 -16.44 7.26
N SER A 185 -4.49 -16.66 6.59
CA SER A 185 -3.69 -17.88 6.76
C SER A 185 -3.13 -17.99 8.17
N VAL A 186 -2.53 -16.91 8.70
CA VAL A 186 -2.04 -16.85 10.09
C VAL A 186 -3.17 -17.10 11.09
N ILE A 187 -4.27 -16.36 10.98
CA ILE A 187 -5.40 -16.49 11.90
C ILE A 187 -6.01 -17.89 11.84
N SER A 188 -6.11 -18.49 10.65
CA SER A 188 -6.65 -19.85 10.46
C SER A 188 -5.77 -20.96 11.04
N ARG A 189 -4.47 -20.70 11.25
CA ARG A 189 -3.57 -21.62 11.97
C ARG A 189 -3.74 -21.50 13.48
N ARG A 190 -3.95 -20.27 13.97
CA ARG A 190 -4.03 -19.98 15.42
C ARG A 190 -5.41 -20.26 16.00
N ARG A 191 -6.47 -20.08 15.21
CA ARG A 191 -7.86 -20.19 15.65
C ARG A 191 -8.63 -21.11 14.72
N ALA A 192 -9.48 -21.92 15.31
CA ALA A 192 -10.46 -22.69 14.56
C ALA A 192 -11.43 -21.74 13.83
N TYR A 193 -11.92 -22.21 12.69
CA TYR A 193 -12.83 -21.49 11.81
C TYR A 193 -13.79 -22.48 11.17
N ARG A 194 -14.84 -21.96 10.54
CA ARG A 194 -15.80 -22.73 9.75
C ARG A 194 -15.61 -22.45 8.27
N LEU A 195 -15.97 -23.41 7.43
CA LEU A 195 -15.94 -23.28 5.98
C LEU A 195 -17.38 -23.21 5.46
N ARG A 196 -17.66 -22.20 4.64
CA ARG A 196 -18.87 -22.14 3.82
C ARG A 196 -18.50 -22.57 2.40
N ASP A 197 -19.34 -23.38 1.79
CA ASP A 197 -19.15 -23.96 0.46
C ASP A 197 -17.81 -24.67 0.28
N GLY A 198 -17.21 -25.20 1.35
CA GLY A 198 -15.91 -25.88 1.33
C GLY A 198 -14.67 -24.98 1.25
N HIS A 199 -14.80 -23.66 1.02
CA HIS A 199 -13.65 -22.78 0.74
C HIS A 199 -13.65 -21.48 1.55
N PHE A 200 -14.82 -20.92 1.86
CA PHE A 200 -14.93 -19.61 2.49
C PHE A 200 -14.80 -19.71 4.01
N LYS A 201 -13.68 -19.22 4.56
CA LYS A 201 -13.43 -19.25 6.01
C LYS A 201 -14.23 -18.17 6.74
N TYR A 202 -14.96 -18.55 7.78
CA TYR A 202 -15.76 -17.64 8.62
C TYR A 202 -15.80 -18.10 10.08
N ALA A 203 -16.41 -17.29 10.97
CA ALA A 203 -16.58 -17.60 12.39
C ALA A 203 -15.27 -17.97 13.11
N PHE A 204 -14.19 -17.24 12.81
CA PHE A 204 -12.88 -17.44 13.44
C PHE A 204 -12.97 -17.30 14.97
N GLY A 205 -12.34 -18.24 15.67
CA GLY A 205 -12.32 -18.24 17.14
C GLY A 205 -13.67 -18.57 17.78
N SER A 206 -14.65 -19.08 17.03
CA SER A 206 -15.89 -19.58 17.62
C SER A 206 -15.59 -20.77 18.53
N ASN A 207 -16.05 -20.69 19.78
CA ASN A 207 -16.00 -21.80 20.74
C ASN A 207 -17.04 -22.89 20.40
N VAL A 208 -17.95 -22.58 19.49
CA VAL A 208 -19.03 -23.45 19.06
C VAL A 208 -18.55 -24.35 17.92
N ASN A 209 -17.47 -25.08 18.12
CA ASN A 209 -17.02 -26.08 17.15
C ASN A 209 -17.45 -27.47 17.59
N PRO A 210 -18.15 -28.25 16.73
CA PRO A 210 -18.56 -29.61 17.07
C PRO A 210 -17.31 -30.43 17.43
N GLN A 211 -17.30 -31.10 18.58
CA GLN A 211 -16.17 -31.96 18.91
C GLN A 211 -16.17 -33.19 17.98
N PRO A 212 -15.10 -33.46 17.21
CA PRO A 212 -15.11 -34.54 16.22
C PRO A 212 -15.21 -35.94 16.85
N TYR A 213 -14.98 -36.03 18.16
CA TYR A 213 -15.04 -37.27 18.95
C TYR A 213 -16.43 -37.54 19.57
N LEU A 214 -17.37 -36.59 19.48
CA LEU A 214 -18.75 -36.77 19.93
C LEU A 214 -19.61 -37.30 18.77
N LYS A 215 -20.33 -38.41 18.99
CA LYS A 215 -21.16 -39.05 17.94
C LYS A 215 -22.22 -38.09 17.36
N ASN A 216 -22.85 -37.27 18.21
CA ASN A 216 -23.89 -36.31 17.80
C ASN A 216 -23.30 -35.13 16.99
N SER A 217 -22.01 -34.84 17.17
CA SER A 217 -21.32 -33.74 16.50
C SER A 217 -21.01 -34.04 15.04
N ILE A 218 -21.04 -35.30 14.61
CA ILE A 218 -20.83 -35.70 13.22
C ILE A 218 -21.96 -35.18 12.32
N LEU A 219 -23.22 -35.27 12.77
CA LEU A 219 -24.38 -34.75 12.02
C LEU A 219 -24.31 -33.22 11.89
N ALA A 220 -23.95 -32.53 12.97
CA ALA A 220 -23.72 -31.10 12.93
C ALA A 220 -22.59 -30.73 11.96
N TYR A 221 -21.46 -31.46 12.00
CA TYR A 221 -20.30 -31.24 11.14
C TYR A 221 -20.60 -31.47 9.65
N ASN A 222 -21.28 -32.56 9.31
CA ASN A 222 -21.64 -32.90 7.93
C ASN A 222 -22.58 -31.86 7.32
N ASN A 223 -23.55 -31.34 8.08
CA ASN A 223 -24.41 -30.25 7.61
C ASN A 223 -23.65 -28.95 7.24
N PHE A 224 -22.45 -28.73 7.80
CA PHE A 224 -21.61 -27.57 7.45
C PHE A 224 -20.67 -27.81 6.28
N ILE A 225 -20.18 -29.04 6.10
CA ILE A 225 -19.29 -29.39 4.98
C ILE A 225 -20.09 -29.70 3.72
N GLU A 226 -21.20 -30.42 3.85
CA GLU A 226 -22.14 -30.76 2.80
C GLU A 226 -23.34 -29.82 2.85
N SER A 227 -23.12 -28.52 2.61
CA SER A 227 -24.21 -27.76 1.97
C SER A 227 -24.30 -28.26 0.52
N PRO A 228 -25.48 -28.72 0.05
CA PRO A 228 -25.54 -29.57 -1.13
C PRO A 228 -25.15 -28.79 -2.39
N ALA A 229 -23.99 -29.12 -2.94
CA ALA A 229 -23.84 -29.18 -4.39
C ALA A 229 -24.59 -30.42 -4.90
N MET A 230 -25.94 -30.38 -4.88
CA MET A 230 -26.70 -31.30 -5.73
C MET A 230 -26.68 -30.74 -7.15
N GLY A 231 -25.96 -31.43 -8.03
CA GLY A 231 -25.82 -31.06 -9.43
C GLY A 231 -27.12 -31.21 -10.23
N ILE A 232 -27.14 -30.44 -11.34
CA ILE A 232 -27.94 -30.59 -12.58
C ILE A 232 -29.43 -30.20 -12.39
N SER A 233 -29.95 -29.04 -12.84
CA SER A 233 -29.94 -28.42 -14.19
C SER A 233 -30.38 -26.92 -14.20
N PRO A 234 -30.15 -26.13 -15.29
CA PRO A 234 -30.62 -24.74 -15.46
C PRO A 234 -31.90 -24.65 -16.36
N PRO A 235 -32.54 -23.47 -16.65
CA PRO A 235 -32.15 -22.08 -16.38
C PRO A 235 -33.26 -21.14 -15.83
N ALA A 236 -32.83 -19.90 -15.52
CA ALA A 236 -33.60 -18.65 -15.49
C ALA A 236 -34.48 -18.33 -14.25
N GLY A 237 -33.89 -17.61 -13.30
CA GLY A 237 -34.58 -16.81 -12.30
C GLY A 237 -33.57 -16.12 -11.38
N PRO A 238 -33.80 -14.87 -10.92
CA PRO A 238 -32.91 -14.26 -9.93
C PRO A 238 -33.02 -15.06 -8.64
N ASN A 239 -31.92 -15.70 -8.23
CA ASN A 239 -31.83 -16.48 -7.00
C ASN A 239 -32.39 -15.66 -5.82
N PRO A 240 -33.50 -16.07 -5.16
CA PRO A 240 -33.84 -15.49 -3.88
C PRO A 240 -32.82 -16.05 -2.89
N SER A 241 -32.18 -15.15 -2.15
CA SER A 241 -31.44 -15.47 -0.95
C SER A 241 -32.16 -16.57 -0.18
N SER A 242 -31.50 -17.72 0.02
CA SER A 242 -31.99 -18.79 0.88
C SER A 242 -32.05 -18.28 2.32
N ASN A 243 -33.09 -17.52 2.63
CA ASN A 243 -33.42 -17.14 3.99
C ASN A 243 -33.91 -18.42 4.65
N LEU A 244 -33.01 -19.13 5.34
CA LEU A 244 -33.42 -20.12 6.35
C LEU A 244 -34.48 -19.45 7.23
N HIS A 245 -35.57 -20.16 7.50
CA HIS A 245 -36.58 -19.67 8.43
C HIS A 245 -35.91 -19.40 9.79
N PRO A 246 -36.19 -18.30 10.51
CA PRO A 246 -35.48 -17.94 11.74
C PRO A 246 -35.47 -19.08 12.77
N ASP A 247 -36.57 -19.83 12.89
CA ASP A 247 -36.66 -21.00 13.77
C ASP A 247 -35.68 -22.12 13.39
N GLU A 248 -35.44 -22.35 12.09
CA GLU A 248 -34.47 -23.35 11.62
C GLU A 248 -33.04 -22.90 11.94
N ALA A 249 -32.75 -21.61 11.76
CA ALA A 249 -31.45 -21.04 12.10
C ALA A 249 -31.19 -21.10 13.62
N GLU A 250 -32.20 -20.86 14.44
CA GLU A 250 -32.13 -20.99 15.90
C GLU A 250 -31.93 -22.44 16.32
N GLN A 251 -32.68 -23.39 15.74
CA GLN A 251 -32.51 -24.81 16.01
C GLN A 251 -31.12 -25.32 15.63
N GLN A 252 -30.58 -24.87 14.49
CA GLN A 252 -29.23 -25.19 14.06
C GLN A 252 -28.17 -24.62 15.01
N ALA A 253 -28.37 -23.39 15.51
CA ALA A 253 -27.49 -22.78 16.50
C ALA A 253 -27.53 -23.51 17.86
N ALA A 254 -28.72 -23.93 18.31
CA ALA A 254 -28.89 -24.69 19.54
C ALA A 254 -28.23 -26.07 19.47
N LEU A 255 -28.40 -26.79 18.35
CA LEU A 255 -27.73 -28.07 18.12
C LEU A 255 -26.20 -27.92 18.15
N LEU A 256 -25.69 -26.87 17.51
CA LEU A 256 -24.27 -26.54 17.49
C LEU A 256 -23.70 -26.30 18.89
N LEU A 257 -24.42 -25.55 19.72
CA LEU A 257 -24.04 -25.31 21.11
C LEU A 257 -24.02 -26.61 21.92
N ALA A 258 -25.05 -27.45 21.78
CA ALA A 258 -25.11 -28.76 22.44
C ALA A 258 -23.99 -29.72 21.99
N CYS A 259 -23.49 -29.56 20.76
CA CYS A 259 -22.38 -30.35 20.21
C CYS A 259 -20.99 -29.75 20.49
N SER A 260 -20.94 -28.55 21.08
CA SER A 260 -19.70 -27.87 21.46
C SER A 260 -19.26 -28.29 22.86
N GLY A 261 -17.94 -28.23 23.12
CA GLY A 261 -17.42 -28.57 24.44
C GLY A 261 -17.49 -27.40 25.43
N ASP A 262 -17.57 -27.72 26.72
CA ASP A 262 -17.59 -26.73 27.82
C ASP A 262 -16.24 -26.01 28.06
N ILE A 263 -15.19 -26.38 27.31
CA ILE A 263 -13.84 -25.84 27.52
C ILE A 263 -13.68 -24.56 26.68
N LEU A 264 -13.68 -23.41 27.36
CA LEU A 264 -13.24 -22.16 26.75
C LEU A 264 -11.75 -22.26 26.41
N PRO A 265 -11.34 -22.09 25.15
CA PRO A 265 -9.93 -22.09 24.79
C PRO A 265 -9.22 -20.93 25.49
N ALA A 266 -8.02 -21.20 25.99
CA ALA A 266 -7.19 -20.17 26.60
C ALA A 266 -6.99 -18.98 25.65
N SER A 267 -6.88 -17.78 26.22
CA SER A 267 -6.51 -16.60 25.44
C SER A 267 -5.13 -16.82 24.83
N LEU A 268 -5.01 -16.67 23.52
CA LEU A 268 -3.73 -16.78 22.85
C LEU A 268 -2.97 -15.45 23.00
N PRO A 269 -1.62 -15.50 23.06
CA PRO A 269 -0.81 -14.29 23.02
C PRO A 269 -1.02 -13.52 21.70
N PRO A 270 -0.58 -12.25 21.61
CA PRO A 270 -0.54 -11.51 20.36
C PRO A 270 0.17 -12.30 19.24
N VAL A 271 -0.21 -12.04 17.98
CA VAL A 271 0.42 -12.67 16.81
C VAL A 271 1.89 -12.26 16.78
N ASN A 272 2.78 -13.24 16.55
CA ASN A 272 4.21 -13.03 16.45
C ASN A 272 4.78 -13.58 15.11
N MET A 273 6.09 -13.42 14.92
CA MET A 273 6.77 -13.85 13.69
C MET A 273 6.84 -15.37 13.51
N TYR A 274 6.76 -16.15 14.59
CA TYR A 274 6.70 -17.61 14.52
C TYR A 274 5.35 -18.05 13.94
N ASP A 275 4.25 -17.42 14.35
CA ASP A 275 2.92 -17.70 13.79
C ASP A 275 2.88 -17.44 12.28
N LEU A 276 3.53 -16.35 11.82
CA LEU A 276 3.64 -16.03 10.40
C LEU A 276 4.49 -17.07 9.65
N LEU A 277 5.62 -17.49 10.23
CA LEU A 277 6.50 -18.48 9.60
C LEU A 277 5.78 -19.80 9.40
N GLU A 278 5.13 -20.29 10.46
CA GLU A 278 4.39 -21.54 10.42
C GLU A 278 3.25 -21.48 9.39
N ALA A 279 2.50 -20.38 9.36
CA ALA A 279 1.41 -20.20 8.39
C ALA A 279 1.91 -20.22 6.94
N LEU A 280 3.04 -19.58 6.64
CA LEU A 280 3.62 -19.57 5.30
C LEU A 280 4.28 -20.91 4.92
N GLN A 281 4.72 -21.72 5.89
CA GLN A 281 5.23 -23.06 5.63
C GLN A 281 4.11 -24.03 5.26
N VAL A 282 2.94 -23.91 5.91
CA VAL A 282 1.76 -24.76 5.65
C VAL A 282 1.03 -24.29 4.39
N ASN A 283 0.77 -22.99 4.25
CA ASN A 283 0.00 -22.42 3.14
C ASN A 283 0.93 -21.70 2.15
N ARG A 284 1.83 -22.44 1.48
CA ARG A 284 2.82 -21.86 0.55
C ARG A 284 2.17 -21.15 -0.64
N GLU A 285 1.01 -21.62 -1.07
CA GLU A 285 0.22 -21.06 -2.18
C GLU A 285 -0.20 -19.59 -1.98
N VAL A 286 -0.19 -19.10 -0.74
CA VAL A 286 -0.54 -17.70 -0.45
C VAL A 286 0.45 -16.74 -1.12
N ILE A 287 1.72 -17.14 -1.27
CA ILE A 287 2.74 -16.41 -2.02
C ILE A 287 3.22 -17.32 -3.17
N PRO A 288 2.55 -17.29 -4.33
CA PRO A 288 2.86 -18.21 -5.44
C PRO A 288 4.27 -18.03 -6.02
N SER A 289 4.80 -16.81 -5.94
CA SER A 289 6.13 -16.51 -6.48
C SER A 289 7.23 -17.06 -5.57
N HIS A 290 7.94 -18.09 -6.04
CA HIS A 290 9.05 -18.71 -5.31
C HIS A 290 10.11 -17.69 -4.87
N THR A 291 10.52 -16.79 -5.76
CA THR A 291 11.55 -15.78 -5.48
C THR A 291 11.11 -14.83 -4.36
N VAL A 292 9.84 -14.44 -4.35
CA VAL A 292 9.29 -13.59 -3.29
C VAL A 292 9.16 -14.37 -1.99
N TYR A 293 8.68 -15.62 -2.05
CA TYR A 293 8.51 -16.48 -0.88
C TYR A 293 9.85 -16.74 -0.19
N ALA A 294 10.84 -17.29 -0.91
CA ALA A 294 12.11 -17.72 -0.35
C ALA A 294 12.86 -16.57 0.34
N LEU A 295 13.01 -15.42 -0.34
CA LEU A 295 13.70 -14.25 0.22
C LEU A 295 13.02 -13.71 1.48
N ASN A 296 11.69 -13.73 1.54
CA ASN A 296 10.98 -13.26 2.73
C ASN A 296 11.04 -14.27 3.88
N ILE A 297 11.03 -15.58 3.61
CA ILE A 297 11.25 -16.61 4.62
C ILE A 297 12.66 -16.47 5.23
N GLU A 298 13.70 -16.30 4.42
CA GLU A 298 15.06 -16.07 4.91
C GLU A 298 15.15 -14.83 5.81
N ARG A 299 14.54 -13.71 5.38
CA ARG A 299 14.48 -12.49 6.18
C ARG A 299 13.73 -12.68 7.49
N MET A 300 12.69 -13.49 7.51
CA MET A 300 11.96 -13.83 8.73
C MET A 300 12.85 -14.65 9.66
N LEU A 301 13.45 -15.73 9.17
CA LEU A 301 14.35 -16.60 9.95
C LEU A 301 15.51 -15.82 10.55
N ALA A 302 16.11 -14.88 9.80
CA ALA A 302 17.18 -14.02 10.30
C ALA A 302 16.74 -13.07 11.43
N LYS A 303 15.44 -12.76 11.53
CA LYS A 303 14.85 -11.92 12.58
C LYS A 303 14.23 -12.73 13.72
N LEU A 304 14.08 -14.05 13.56
CA LEU A 304 13.62 -14.90 14.64
C LEU A 304 14.72 -14.99 15.68
N TRP A 305 14.42 -14.44 16.84
CA TRP A 305 15.28 -14.50 18.00
C TRP A 305 14.54 -15.22 19.12
N HIS A 306 15.27 -16.04 19.86
CA HIS A 306 14.80 -16.67 21.08
C HIS A 306 15.73 -16.22 22.22
N PRO A 307 15.18 -15.78 23.35
CA PRO A 307 16.00 -15.43 24.51
C PRO A 307 16.78 -16.66 24.99
N GLY A 308 18.03 -16.44 25.34
CA GLY A 308 18.88 -17.47 25.91
C GLY A 308 18.35 -17.89 27.30
N HIS A 309 18.72 -19.09 27.75
CA HIS A 309 18.28 -19.59 29.06
C HIS A 309 18.65 -18.65 30.23
N GLY A 310 19.79 -17.95 30.14
CA GLY A 310 20.20 -16.96 31.14
C GLY A 310 19.33 -15.70 31.14
N GLU A 311 18.89 -15.25 29.96
CA GLU A 311 18.03 -14.07 29.82
C GLU A 311 16.60 -14.37 30.28
N LEU A 312 16.08 -15.57 29.98
CA LEU A 312 14.80 -16.04 30.50
C LEU A 312 14.79 -16.06 32.04
N GLN A 313 15.87 -16.56 32.64
CA GLN A 313 16.01 -16.59 34.10
C GLN A 313 16.11 -15.19 34.70
N GLN A 314 16.81 -14.25 34.04
CA GLN A 314 16.88 -12.86 34.47
C GLN A 314 15.52 -12.15 34.35
N ASP A 315 14.77 -12.38 33.27
CA ASP A 315 13.45 -11.80 33.07
C ASP A 315 12.44 -12.32 34.11
N GLU A 316 12.52 -13.59 34.49
CA GLU A 316 11.69 -14.16 35.55
C GLU A 316 12.01 -13.54 36.92
N ILE A 317 13.28 -13.38 37.26
CA ILE A 317 13.72 -12.66 38.48
C ILE A 317 13.26 -11.19 38.43
N HIS A 318 13.33 -10.55 37.26
CA HIS A 318 12.91 -9.16 37.08
C HIS A 318 11.40 -9.00 37.27
N ARG A 319 10.58 -9.88 36.68
CA ARG A 319 9.12 -9.89 36.87
C ARG A 319 8.73 -10.17 38.31
N GLN A 320 9.40 -11.10 38.98
CA GLN A 320 9.20 -11.34 40.41
C GLN A 320 9.52 -10.11 41.25
N ARG A 321 10.61 -9.40 40.95
CA ARG A 321 10.96 -8.14 41.64
C ARG A 321 9.95 -7.03 41.40
N LEU A 322 9.43 -6.89 40.18
CA LEU A 322 8.37 -5.93 39.87
C LEU A 322 7.08 -6.26 40.62
N ALA A 323 6.65 -7.52 40.64
CA ALA A 323 5.47 -7.96 41.38
C ALA A 323 5.60 -7.72 42.90
N LEU A 324 6.81 -7.93 43.46
CA LEU A 324 7.13 -7.60 44.85
C LEU A 324 7.10 -6.10 45.12
N LYS A 325 7.48 -5.27 44.14
CA LYS A 325 7.52 -3.80 44.26
C LYS A 325 6.13 -3.17 44.15
N ASP A 326 5.25 -3.77 43.36
CA ASP A 326 3.86 -3.35 43.16
C ASP A 326 2.90 -3.92 44.23
N GLY A 327 3.42 -4.61 45.26
CA GLY A 327 2.63 -5.07 46.41
C GLY A 327 1.66 -6.22 46.12
N LEU A 328 1.85 -6.95 45.02
CA LEU A 328 1.04 -8.13 44.65
C LEU A 328 1.63 -9.40 45.27
N LEU A 329 1.64 -9.45 46.61
CA LEU A 329 1.58 -10.72 47.33
C LEU A 329 0.25 -10.75 48.09
N LEU A 330 -0.72 -11.44 47.51
CA LEU A 330 -1.74 -12.12 48.31
C LEU A 330 -1.02 -13.21 49.12
N CYS A 331 -1.21 -13.16 50.44
CA CYS A 331 -0.84 -14.21 51.37
C CYS A 331 -1.38 -15.59 50.97
#